data_AF-A0A382LXX2-F1
#
_entry.id   AF-A0A382LXX2-F1
#
_cell.length_a   1.000
_cell.length_b   1.000
_cell.length_c   1.000
_cell.angle_alpha   90.00
_cell.angle_beta   90.00
_cell.angle_gamma   90.00
#
_symmetry.space_group_name_H-M   'P 1'
#
loop_
_entity.id
_entity.type
_entity.pdbx_description
1 polymer ?
#
loop_
_entity_poly.entity_id
_entity_poly.type
_entity_poly.pdbx_seq_one_letter_code
_entity_poly.pdbx_strand_id
1 'polypeptide(L)'
;MHRKDLKNWNEIKTNDSWSVFKIMGEFVDGYEKMSKIGPCVSIFGSARTNSDDNYYNLTVEIAKKIVKLGFGVITGGGPGVMEAANKGAKEALGSSVGLNIELPFEQNDNSYIDEDKSI
;
A
#
# COMPACT_ATOMS: atom_id res chain seq x y z
N MET A 1 41.87 2.33 -17.87
CA MET A 1 41.14 3.48 -18.44
C MET A 1 39.76 2.97 -18.87
N HIS A 2 38.81 2.89 -17.94
CA HIS A 2 37.44 2.41 -18.20
C HIS A 2 36.63 3.55 -18.82
N ARG A 3 36.22 3.41 -20.09
CA ARG A 3 35.17 4.28 -20.66
C ARG A 3 33.87 3.95 -19.92
N LYS A 4 33.31 4.94 -19.22
CA LYS A 4 31.91 4.90 -18.79
C LYS A 4 31.06 4.90 -20.05
N ASP A 5 30.20 3.90 -20.19
CA ASP A 5 29.13 3.87 -21.17
C ASP A 5 28.19 5.06 -20.90
N LEU A 6 28.41 6.15 -21.62
CA LEU A 6 27.49 7.27 -21.68
C LEU A 6 26.29 6.80 -22.51
N LYS A 7 25.18 6.49 -21.83
CA LYS A 7 23.91 6.16 -22.49
C LYS A 7 23.59 7.20 -23.55
N ASN A 8 23.14 6.74 -24.72
CA ASN A 8 22.98 7.60 -25.88
C ASN A 8 21.83 8.60 -25.62
N TRP A 9 21.95 9.85 -26.04
CA TRP A 9 20.98 10.93 -25.73
C TRP A 9 19.52 10.58 -26.09
N ASN A 10 19.32 9.79 -27.14
CA ASN A 10 18.01 9.31 -27.55
C ASN A 10 17.40 8.29 -26.56
N GLU A 11 18.20 7.44 -25.92
CA GLU A 11 17.73 6.47 -24.90
C GLU A 11 17.27 7.17 -23.63
N ILE A 12 17.91 8.29 -23.27
CA ILE A 12 17.53 9.08 -22.09
C ILE A 12 16.14 9.73 -22.31
N LYS A 13 15.88 10.29 -23.49
CA LYS A 13 14.58 10.93 -23.81
C LYS A 13 13.41 9.95 -23.98
N THR A 14 13.63 8.77 -24.57
CA THR A 14 12.58 7.76 -24.70
C THR A 14 12.22 7.14 -23.35
N ASN A 15 13.20 6.91 -22.48
CA ASN A 15 12.96 6.41 -21.13
C ASN A 15 12.16 7.43 -20.27
N ASP A 16 12.41 8.72 -20.48
CA ASP A 16 11.69 9.81 -19.81
C ASP A 16 10.22 9.88 -20.26
N SER A 17 9.97 9.76 -21.58
CA SER A 17 8.61 9.78 -22.13
C SER A 17 7.78 8.58 -21.67
N TRP A 18 8.38 7.37 -21.65
CA TRP A 18 7.71 6.17 -21.14
C TRP A 18 7.39 6.28 -19.65
N SER A 19 8.28 6.88 -18.85
CA SER A 19 8.05 7.09 -17.43
C SER A 19 6.85 8.02 -17.19
N VAL A 20 6.68 9.07 -17.98
CA VAL A 20 5.50 9.95 -17.93
C VAL A 20 4.21 9.17 -18.21
N PHE A 21 4.19 8.34 -19.26
CA PHE A 21 3.02 7.50 -19.56
C PHE A 21 2.72 6.50 -18.45
N LYS A 22 3.75 5.86 -17.87
CA LYS A 22 3.59 4.94 -16.74
C LYS A 22 2.98 5.64 -15.53
N ILE A 23 3.50 6.80 -15.15
CA ILE A 23 2.98 7.62 -14.03
C ILE A 23 1.51 7.99 -14.30
N MET A 24 1.20 8.48 -15.50
CA MET A 24 -0.19 8.81 -15.86
C MET A 24 -1.11 7.58 -15.77
N GLY A 25 -0.65 6.41 -16.22
CA GLY A 25 -1.39 5.15 -16.12
C GLY A 25 -1.66 4.74 -14.68
N GLU A 26 -0.64 4.79 -13.80
CA GLU A 26 -0.77 4.49 -12.37
C GLU A 26 -1.74 5.45 -11.67
N PHE A 27 -1.71 6.74 -12.01
CA PHE A 27 -2.68 7.71 -11.49
C PHE A 27 -4.11 7.36 -11.90
N VAL A 28 -4.35 7.06 -13.19
CA VAL A 28 -5.70 6.71 -13.68
C VAL A 28 -6.23 5.46 -12.99
N ASP A 29 -5.44 4.38 -12.94
CA ASP A 29 -5.84 3.13 -12.28
C ASP A 29 -6.10 3.35 -10.77
N GLY A 30 -5.22 4.09 -10.10
CA GLY A 30 -5.38 4.47 -8.71
C GLY A 30 -6.67 5.25 -8.45
N TYR A 31 -6.98 6.26 -9.27
CA TYR A 31 -8.22 7.04 -9.14
C TYR A 31 -9.48 6.17 -9.37
N GLU A 32 -9.49 5.31 -10.38
CA GLU A 32 -10.65 4.44 -10.67
C GLU A 32 -10.93 3.47 -9.52
N LYS A 33 -9.90 2.82 -8.97
CA LYS A 33 -10.03 1.89 -7.83
C LYS A 33 -10.42 2.63 -6.55
N MET A 34 -9.74 3.74 -6.24
CA MET A 34 -10.00 4.53 -5.02
C MET A 34 -11.35 5.24 -5.04
N SER A 35 -11.88 5.61 -6.21
CA SER A 35 -13.21 6.25 -6.31
C SER A 35 -14.36 5.36 -5.84
N LYS A 36 -14.17 4.04 -5.84
CA LYS A 36 -15.15 3.05 -5.37
C LYS A 36 -15.05 2.80 -3.86
N ILE A 37 -13.98 3.28 -3.23
CA ILE A 37 -13.72 3.11 -1.81
C ILE A 37 -14.40 4.27 -1.06
N GLY A 38 -15.17 3.92 -0.02
CA GLY A 38 -15.85 4.89 0.84
C GLY A 38 -14.90 5.70 1.73
N PRO A 39 -15.42 6.46 2.71
CA PRO A 39 -14.57 7.23 3.62
C PRO A 39 -13.63 6.29 4.39
N CYS A 40 -12.34 6.61 4.40
CA CYS A 40 -11.30 5.75 4.97
C CYS A 40 -10.30 6.55 5.81
N VAL A 41 -9.63 5.84 6.73
CA VAL A 41 -8.53 6.36 7.54
C VAL A 41 -7.24 5.64 7.15
N SER A 42 -6.19 6.40 6.83
CA SER A 42 -4.86 5.85 6.58
C SER A 42 -4.12 5.59 7.89
N ILE A 43 -3.60 4.36 8.06
CA ILE A 43 -2.79 3.97 9.22
C ILE A 43 -1.38 3.62 8.74
N PHE A 44 -0.38 4.24 9.37
CA PHE A 44 1.04 4.03 9.11
C PHE A 44 1.74 3.52 10.36
N GLY A 45 2.76 2.70 10.18
CA GLY A 45 3.60 2.22 11.27
C GLY A 45 4.71 1.29 10.80
N SER A 46 5.43 0.74 11.77
CA SER A 46 6.59 -0.12 11.51
C SER A 46 6.20 -1.42 10.80
N ALA A 47 6.92 -1.74 9.72
CA ALA A 47 6.84 -3.04 9.04
C ALA A 47 7.46 -4.19 9.86
N ARG A 48 8.23 -3.87 10.91
CA ARG A 48 9.04 -4.83 11.68
C ARG A 48 8.42 -5.24 13.00
N THR A 49 7.23 -4.73 13.32
CA THR A 49 6.54 -5.03 14.57
C THR A 49 5.99 -6.47 14.53
N ASN A 50 6.29 -7.26 15.56
CA ASN A 50 5.78 -8.64 15.65
C ASN A 50 4.32 -8.68 16.13
N SER A 51 3.62 -9.77 15.83
CA SER A 51 2.22 -9.98 16.24
C SER A 51 2.00 -9.99 17.75
N ASP A 52 3.02 -10.37 18.53
CA ASP A 52 2.97 -10.41 20.00
C ASP A 52 3.24 -9.06 20.65
N ASP A 53 3.59 -8.04 19.86
CA ASP A 53 3.83 -6.70 20.36
C ASP A 53 2.51 -6.03 20.81
N ASN A 54 2.58 -5.28 21.91
CA ASN A 54 1.46 -4.48 22.40
C ASN A 54 0.98 -3.48 21.33
N TYR A 55 1.87 -2.91 20.54
CA TYR A 55 1.51 -1.99 19.45
C TYR A 55 0.77 -2.68 18.32
N TYR A 56 1.07 -3.95 18.04
CA TYR A 56 0.34 -4.72 17.03
C TYR A 56 -1.12 -4.90 17.48
N ASN A 57 -1.32 -5.44 18.68
CA ASN A 57 -2.65 -5.69 19.24
C ASN A 57 -3.45 -4.39 19.43
N LEU A 58 -2.80 -3.32 19.88
CA LEU A 58 -3.42 -2.00 19.99
C LEU A 58 -3.90 -1.49 18.62
N THR A 59 -3.09 -1.67 17.57
CA THR A 59 -3.45 -1.26 16.21
C THR A 59 -4.66 -2.03 15.68
N VAL A 60 -4.72 -3.34 15.93
CA VAL A 60 -5.90 -4.16 15.59
C VAL A 60 -7.17 -3.59 16.22
N GLU A 61 -7.12 -3.26 17.51
CA GLU A 61 -8.29 -2.72 18.23
C GLU A 61 -8.67 -1.30 17.79
N ILE A 62 -7.69 -0.45 17.45
CA ILE A 62 -7.93 0.86 16.86
C ILE A 62 -8.63 0.72 15.51
N ALA A 63 -8.14 -0.16 14.64
CA ALA A 63 -8.70 -0.39 13.31
C ALA A 63 -10.15 -0.91 13.38
N LYS A 64 -10.44 -1.85 14.30
CA LYS A 64 -11.81 -2.31 14.56
C LYS A 64 -12.75 -1.17 14.96
N LYS A 65 -12.29 -0.24 15.81
CA LYS A 65 -13.09 0.90 16.25
C LYS A 65 -13.35 1.88 15.11
N ILE A 66 -12.36 2.13 14.26
CA ILE A 66 -12.51 2.96 13.05
C ILE A 66 -13.58 2.36 12.13
N VAL A 67 -13.53 1.05 11.88
CA VAL A 67 -14.55 0.35 11.09
C VAL A 67 -15.94 0.44 11.70
N LYS A 68 -16.06 0.26 13.02
CA LYS A 68 -17.35 0.41 13.71
C LYS A 68 -17.94 1.81 13.64
N LEU A 69 -17.12 2.83 13.38
CA LEU A 69 -17.57 4.21 13.14
C LEU A 69 -18.01 4.45 11.69
N GLY A 70 -17.92 3.44 10.81
CA GLY A 70 -18.33 3.50 9.41
C GLY A 70 -17.21 3.87 8.42
N PHE A 71 -15.95 3.87 8.86
CA PHE A 71 -14.80 4.17 8.00
C PHE A 71 -14.08 2.89 7.57
N GLY A 72 -13.54 2.86 6.35
CA GLY A 72 -12.54 1.85 5.97
C GLY A 72 -11.14 2.18 6.50
N VAL A 73 -10.22 1.25 6.31
CA VAL A 73 -8.80 1.41 6.68
C VAL A 73 -7.93 1.23 5.44
N ILE A 74 -6.99 2.15 5.26
CA ILE A 74 -5.97 2.10 4.20
C ILE A 74 -4.59 1.99 4.85
N THR A 75 -3.74 1.13 4.30
CA THR A 75 -2.34 0.99 4.71
C THR A 75 -1.42 0.89 3.48
N GLY A 76 -0.11 0.76 3.69
CA GLY A 76 0.84 0.40 2.64
C GLY A 76 0.96 -1.11 2.36
N GLY A 77 0.07 -1.91 2.96
CA GLY A 77 -0.10 -3.35 2.76
C GLY A 77 1.05 -4.28 3.18
N GLY A 78 2.14 -3.72 3.72
CA GLY A 78 3.25 -4.50 4.26
C GLY A 78 2.97 -5.18 5.62
N PRO A 79 4.00 -5.82 6.21
CA PRO A 79 3.89 -6.52 7.48
C PRO A 79 3.78 -5.57 8.70
N GLY A 80 3.73 -6.15 9.89
CA GLY A 80 3.77 -5.44 11.16
C GLY A 80 2.53 -4.60 11.45
N VAL A 81 2.71 -3.30 11.72
CA VAL A 81 1.59 -2.42 12.09
C VAL A 81 0.59 -2.25 10.94
N MET A 82 1.07 -2.27 9.69
CA MET A 82 0.20 -2.20 8.51
C MET A 82 -0.68 -3.45 8.43
N GLU A 83 -0.10 -4.64 8.59
CA GLU A 83 -0.84 -5.89 8.70
C GLU A 83 -1.86 -5.85 9.85
N ALA A 84 -1.47 -5.39 11.04
CA ALA A 84 -2.35 -5.27 12.19
C ALA A 84 -3.59 -4.40 11.91
N ALA A 85 -3.39 -3.29 11.18
CA ALA A 85 -4.47 -2.40 10.79
C ALA A 85 -5.43 -3.08 9.77
N ASN A 86 -4.90 -3.73 8.74
CA ASN A 86 -5.72 -4.48 7.78
C ASN A 86 -6.47 -5.64 8.45
N LYS A 87 -5.80 -6.35 9.37
CA LYS A 87 -6.41 -7.42 10.18
C LYS A 87 -7.60 -6.93 10.97
N GLY A 88 -7.44 -5.85 11.74
CA GLY A 88 -8.53 -5.29 12.53
C GLY A 88 -9.68 -4.77 11.67
N ALA A 89 -9.38 -4.23 10.48
CA ALA A 89 -10.42 -3.80 9.54
C ALA A 89 -11.24 -4.97 9.00
N LYS A 90 -10.56 -6.05 8.57
CA LYS A 90 -11.18 -7.27 8.04
C LYS A 90 -11.98 -8.02 9.10
N GLU A 91 -11.44 -8.13 10.32
CA GLU A 91 -12.16 -8.73 11.47
C GLU A 91 -13.44 -7.97 11.84
N ALA A 92 -13.48 -6.65 11.60
CA ALA A 92 -14.66 -5.83 11.81
C ALA A 92 -15.59 -5.75 10.59
N LEU A 93 -15.34 -6.53 9.53
CA LEU A 93 -16.10 -6.55 8.27
C LEU A 93 -16.15 -5.19 7.56
N GLY A 94 -15.10 -4.39 7.74
CA GLY A 94 -14.93 -3.10 7.05
C GLY A 94 -14.07 -3.23 5.79
N SER A 95 -13.94 -2.13 5.05
CA SER A 95 -13.02 -2.08 3.92
C SER A 95 -11.56 -2.10 4.40
N SER A 96 -10.78 -3.03 3.88
CA SER A 96 -9.36 -3.18 4.17
C SER A 96 -8.56 -3.00 2.88
N VAL A 97 -7.87 -1.86 2.75
CA VAL A 97 -7.17 -1.44 1.54
C VAL A 97 -5.66 -1.46 1.78
N GLY A 98 -4.91 -1.92 0.78
CA GLY A 98 -3.44 -1.85 0.74
C GLY A 98 -2.99 -1.11 -0.51
N LEU A 99 -2.17 -0.07 -0.33
CA LEU A 99 -1.50 0.65 -1.42
C LEU A 99 -0.04 0.20 -1.44
N ASN A 100 0.26 -0.82 -2.24
CA ASN A 100 1.54 -1.48 -2.21
C ASN A 100 2.55 -0.77 -3.11
N ILE A 101 3.82 -0.91 -2.77
CA ILE A 101 4.92 -0.41 -3.60
C ILE A 101 5.83 -1.56 -3.98
N GLU A 102 6.34 -1.51 -5.20
CA GLU A 102 7.30 -2.49 -5.69
C GLU A 102 8.64 -2.29 -4.98
N LEU A 103 9.02 -3.25 -4.14
CA LEU A 103 10.32 -3.26 -3.47
C LEU A 103 11.18 -4.42 -4.02
N PRO A 104 12.49 -4.22 -4.17
CA PRO A 104 13.37 -5.21 -4.80
C PRO A 104 13.53 -6.51 -3.99
N PHE A 105 13.20 -6.52 -2.70
CA PHE A 105 13.44 -7.66 -1.80
C PHE A 105 12.33 -7.93 -0.77
N GLU A 106 11.37 -7.02 -0.60
CA GLU A 106 10.36 -7.09 0.46
C GLU A 106 8.99 -7.03 -0.19
N GLN A 107 8.50 -8.19 -0.63
CA GLN A 107 7.23 -8.29 -1.34
C GLN A 107 6.42 -9.44 -0.73
N ASN A 108 5.62 -9.12 0.27
CA ASN A 108 4.53 -9.96 0.74
C ASN A 108 3.38 -9.02 1.13
N ASP A 109 2.37 -8.96 0.27
CA ASP A 109 1.08 -8.37 0.60
C ASP A 109 0.54 -9.08 1.84
N ASN A 110 0.07 -8.32 2.83
CA ASN A 110 -0.52 -8.97 3.98
C ASN A 110 -1.87 -9.61 3.62
N SER A 111 -2.16 -10.78 4.20
CA SER A 111 -3.35 -11.60 3.85
C SER A 111 -4.70 -10.98 4.27
N TYR A 112 -4.66 -9.81 4.91
CA TYR A 112 -5.84 -9.12 5.42
C TYR A 112 -6.30 -7.96 4.53
N ILE A 113 -5.64 -7.70 3.41
CA ILE A 113 -6.14 -6.81 2.36
C ILE A 113 -7.31 -7.52 1.64
N ASP A 114 -8.30 -6.75 1.20
CA ASP A 114 -9.38 -7.26 0.34
C ASP A 114 -8.84 -7.47 -1.09
N GLU A 115 -9.17 -8.60 -1.73
CA GLU A 115 -8.60 -8.96 -3.05
C GLU A 115 -8.84 -7.90 -4.13
N ASP A 116 -9.96 -7.18 -4.07
CA ASP A 116 -10.32 -6.10 -4.98
C ASP A 116 -9.72 -4.73 -4.60
N LYS A 117 -8.95 -4.66 -3.51
CA LYS A 117 -8.41 -3.41 -2.92
C LYS A 117 -6.92 -3.49 -2.58
N SER A 118 -6.19 -4.42 -3.20
CA SER A 118 -4.73 -4.33 -3.33
C SER A 118 -4.45 -3.48 -4.58
N ILE A 119 -3.85 -2.30 -4.37
CA ILE A 119 -3.57 -1.30 -5.41
C ILE A 119 -2.07 -1.11 -5.52
#